data_AF-A0A8B6ZEA5-F1
#
_entry.id   AF-A0A8B6ZEA5-F1
#
_cell.length_a   1.000
_cell.length_b   1.000
_cell.length_c   1.000
_cell.angle_alpha   90.00
_cell.angle_beta   90.00
_cell.angle_gamma   90.00
#
_symmetry.space_group_name_H-M   'P 1'
#
loop_
_entity.id
_entity.type
_entity.pdbx_description
1 polymer ?
#
loop_
_entity_poly.entity_id
_entity_poly.type
_entity_poly.pdbx_seq_one_letter_code
_entity_poly.pdbx_strand_id
1 'polypeptide(L)'
;MNFFQLLMKKKELIPLVAIMTFAASGATSFAVYSLGKTDVILDRKKNPEPWEHVDPTVPAKLVTINQEWKPIEELQKVRRATR
;
A
#
# COMPACT_ATOMS: atom_id res chain seq x y z
N MET A 1 -28.12 -22.45 14.93
CA MET A 1 -27.69 -21.29 15.74
C MET A 1 -27.05 -20.29 14.80
N ASN A 2 -27.57 -19.06 14.70
CA ASN A 2 -27.01 -18.06 13.81
C ASN A 2 -25.66 -17.55 14.35
N PHE A 3 -24.73 -17.08 13.51
CA PHE A 3 -23.38 -16.65 13.95
C PHE A 3 -23.44 -15.55 15.04
N PHE A 4 -24.33 -14.57 14.87
CA PHE A 4 -24.58 -13.53 15.88
C PHE A 4 -25.14 -14.09 17.20
N GLN A 5 -25.99 -15.11 17.14
CA GLN A 5 -26.50 -15.77 18.35
C GLN A 5 -25.40 -16.54 19.08
N LEU A 6 -24.42 -17.11 18.35
CA LEU A 6 -23.26 -17.79 18.93
C LEU A 6 -22.35 -16.79 19.66
N LEU A 7 -22.08 -15.63 19.05
CA LEU A 7 -21.31 -14.55 19.67
C LEU A 7 -22.00 -13.97 20.93
N MET A 8 -23.33 -13.77 20.89
CA MET A 8 -24.06 -13.31 22.08
C MET A 8 -24.09 -14.35 23.21
N LYS A 9 -24.15 -15.65 22.88
CA LYS A 9 -24.07 -16.74 23.86
C LYS A 9 -22.66 -16.94 24.42
N LYS A 10 -21.61 -16.58 23.67
CA LYS A 10 -20.19 -16.75 24.03
C LYS A 10 -19.42 -15.44 23.84
N LYS A 11 -19.56 -14.53 24.79
CA LYS A 11 -19.03 -13.16 24.69
C LYS A 11 -17.50 -13.08 24.61
N GLU A 12 -16.80 -14.10 25.10
CA GLU A 12 -15.33 -14.23 25.01
C GLU A 12 -14.83 -14.29 23.56
N LEU A 13 -15.68 -14.74 22.62
CA LEU A 13 -15.33 -14.82 21.20
C LEU A 13 -15.41 -13.48 20.47
N ILE A 14 -16.12 -12.50 21.03
CA ILE A 14 -16.30 -11.17 20.43
C ILE A 14 -14.95 -10.48 20.18
N PRO A 15 -14.07 -10.30 21.18
CA PRO A 15 -12.78 -9.66 20.95
C PRO A 15 -11.90 -10.44 19.96
N LEU A 16 -11.95 -11.78 19.99
CA LEU A 16 -11.17 -12.63 19.10
C LEU A 16 -11.60 -12.45 17.63
N VAL A 17 -12.91 -12.49 17.38
CA VAL A 17 -13.46 -12.25 16.04
C VAL A 17 -13.22 -10.81 15.59
N ALA A 18 -13.31 -9.82 16.48
CA ALA A 18 -13.04 -8.42 16.15
C ALA A 18 -11.58 -8.22 15.68
N ILE A 19 -10.60 -8.74 16.42
CA ILE A 19 -9.19 -8.63 16.04
C ILE A 19 -8.92 -9.37 14.73
N MET A 20 -9.45 -10.59 14.59
CA MET A 20 -9.24 -11.40 13.38
C MET A 20 -9.84 -10.73 12.13
N THR A 21 -11.05 -10.18 12.23
CA THR A 21 -11.70 -9.48 11.12
C THR A 21 -10.98 -8.18 10.77
N PHE A 22 -10.52 -7.43 11.77
CA PHE A 22 -9.68 -6.24 11.56
C PHE A 22 -8.36 -6.60 10.86
N ALA A 23 -7.66 -7.65 11.30
CA ALA A 23 -6.42 -8.10 10.69
C ALA A 23 -6.63 -8.58 9.24
N ALA A 24 -7.66 -9.41 9.01
CA ALA A 24 -7.97 -9.92 7.67
C ALA A 24 -8.33 -8.78 6.71
N SER A 25 -9.21 -7.87 7.12
CA SER A 25 -9.59 -6.70 6.30
C SER A 25 -8.40 -5.78 6.03
N GLY A 26 -7.54 -5.51 7.03
CA GLY A 26 -6.31 -4.74 6.86
C GLY A 26 -5.35 -5.38 5.87
N ALA A 27 -5.13 -6.69 5.97
CA ALA A 27 -4.28 -7.45 5.05
C ALA A 27 -4.83 -7.43 3.62
N THR A 28 -6.12 -7.65 3.43
CA THR A 28 -6.76 -7.59 2.10
C THR A 28 -6.68 -6.19 1.51
N SER A 29 -6.98 -5.16 2.30
CA SER A 29 -6.89 -3.75 1.86
C SER A 29 -5.47 -3.39 1.43
N PHE A 30 -4.47 -3.77 2.24
CA PHE A 30 -3.06 -3.51 1.91
C PHE A 30 -2.60 -4.27 0.66
N ALA A 31 -3.05 -5.52 0.47
CA ALA A 31 -2.73 -6.28 -0.73
C ALA A 31 -3.30 -5.62 -2.00
N VAL A 32 -4.53 -5.11 -1.95
CA VAL A 32 -5.11 -4.38 -3.09
C VAL A 32 -4.35 -3.06 -3.33
N TYR A 33 -4.03 -2.32 -2.27
CA TYR A 33 -3.26 -1.09 -2.36
C TYR A 33 -1.86 -1.31 -2.95
N SER A 34 -1.17 -2.39 -2.57
CA SER A 34 0.21 -2.65 -3.01
C SER A 34 0.28 -2.99 -4.50
N LEU A 35 -0.76 -3.62 -5.08
CA LEU A 35 -0.80 -3.89 -6.51
C LEU A 35 -0.83 -2.61 -7.36
N GLY A 36 -1.42 -1.52 -6.86
CA GLY A 36 -1.47 -0.24 -7.57
C GLY A 36 -0.20 0.61 -7.45
N LYS A 37 0.82 0.14 -6.73
CA LYS A 37 2.07 0.87 -6.56
C LYS A 37 2.88 0.92 -7.84
N THR A 38 3.53 2.07 -8.08
CA THR A 38 4.51 2.23 -9.15
C THR A 38 5.66 1.25 -9.04
N ASP A 39 6.04 0.85 -7.83
CA ASP A 39 7.18 -0.06 -7.61
C ASP A 39 6.84 -1.54 -7.91
N VAL A 40 5.56 -1.86 -8.13
CA VAL A 40 5.11 -3.22 -8.41
C VAL A 40 4.96 -3.41 -9.91
N ILE A 41 5.76 -4.32 -10.47
CA ILE A 41 5.71 -4.65 -11.89
C ILE A 41 4.51 -5.57 -12.15
N LEU A 42 3.36 -4.99 -12.49
CA LEU A 42 2.20 -5.74 -13.00
C LEU A 42 2.28 -5.97 -14.52
N ASP A 43 2.72 -4.96 -15.27
CA ASP A 43 2.89 -5.03 -16.73
C ASP A 43 4.33 -4.68 -17.13
N ARG A 44 5.18 -5.71 -17.14
CA ARG A 44 6.59 -5.58 -17.53
C ARG A 44 6.78 -5.22 -19.00
N LYS A 45 5.78 -5.48 -19.87
CA LYS A 45 5.91 -5.21 -21.31
C LYS A 45 5.75 -3.73 -21.63
N LYS A 46 4.86 -3.03 -20.93
CA LYS A 46 4.61 -1.60 -21.15
C LYS A 46 5.45 -0.69 -20.26
N ASN A 47 5.88 -1.17 -19.08
CA ASN A 47 6.70 -0.41 -18.16
C ASN A 47 7.82 -1.28 -17.58
N PRO A 48 8.94 -1.46 -18.31
CA PRO A 48 10.02 -2.35 -17.90
C PRO A 48 10.79 -1.84 -16.67
N GLU A 49 10.79 -0.52 -16.43
CA GLU A 49 11.53 0.14 -15.35
C GLU A 49 10.61 1.07 -14.54
N PRO A 50 9.70 0.55 -13.71
CA PRO A 50 8.70 1.39 -13.06
C PRO A 50 9.25 2.39 -12.05
N TRP A 51 10.38 2.06 -11.41
CA TRP A 51 11.10 2.95 -10.48
C TRP A 51 11.66 4.20 -11.16
N GLU A 52 11.91 4.17 -12.48
CA GLU A 52 12.32 5.37 -13.23
C GLU A 52 11.17 6.39 -13.31
N HIS A 53 9.93 5.93 -13.39
CA HIS A 53 8.77 6.77 -13.70
C HIS A 53 7.98 7.25 -12.46
N VAL A 54 8.57 7.16 -11.27
CA VAL A 54 7.93 7.60 -10.02
C VAL A 54 7.90 9.13 -9.95
N ASP A 55 6.73 9.68 -9.60
CA ASP A 55 6.56 11.12 -9.36
C ASP A 55 7.18 11.50 -8.00
N PRO A 56 8.22 12.36 -7.97
CA PRO A 56 8.89 12.74 -6.73
C PRO A 56 8.09 13.75 -5.88
N THR A 57 6.98 14.29 -6.40
CA THR A 57 6.12 15.26 -5.71
C THR A 57 5.02 14.61 -4.88
N VAL A 58 4.81 13.30 -5.06
CA VAL A 58 3.73 12.54 -4.43
C VAL A 58 4.30 11.61 -3.36
N PRO A 59 3.63 11.45 -2.20
CA PRO A 59 4.04 10.50 -1.19
C PRO A 59 4.01 9.05 -1.67
N ALA A 60 5.17 8.39 -1.57
CA ALA A 60 5.32 6.98 -1.94
C ALA A 60 4.89 6.00 -0.84
N LYS A 61 4.48 6.46 0.36
CA LYS A 61 4.06 5.59 1.47
C LYS A 61 2.59 5.81 1.83
N LEU A 62 1.96 4.78 2.40
CA LEU A 62 0.56 4.86 2.85
C LEU A 62 0.38 5.91 3.97
N VAL A 63 1.38 6.01 4.85
CA VAL A 63 1.42 6.99 5.94
C VAL A 63 2.77 7.68 5.90
N THR A 64 2.76 9.01 5.95
CA THR A 64 3.95 9.86 5.95
C THR A 64 3.87 10.83 7.11
N ILE A 65 4.97 10.98 7.85
CA ILE A 65 5.08 11.94 8.96
C ILE A 65 6.23 12.87 8.63
N ASN A 66 5.96 14.17 8.53
CA ASN A 66 6.95 15.22 8.30
C ASN A 66 7.92 14.95 7.12
N GLN A 67 7.42 14.37 6.02
CA GLN A 67 8.23 14.13 4.82
C GLN A 67 7.97 15.21 3.77
N GLU A 68 9.04 15.76 3.20
CA GLU A 68 8.96 16.66 2.04
C GLU A 68 9.15 15.87 0.73
N TRP A 69 8.30 16.15 -0.25
CA TRP A 69 8.32 15.51 -1.57
C TRP A 69 8.76 16.52 -2.62
N LYS A 70 10.06 16.54 -2.87
CA LYS A 70 10.70 17.45 -3.83
C LYS A 70 11.62 16.66 -4.76
N PRO A 71 11.64 16.99 -6.06
CA PRO A 71 12.56 16.38 -7.01
C PRO A 71 14.01 16.65 -6.61
N ILE A 72 14.84 15.62 -6.74
CA ILE A 72 16.29 15.74 -6.53
C ILE A 72 16.90 16.34 -7.79
N GLU A 73 17.48 17.53 -7.69
CA GLU A 73 18.05 18.24 -8.85
C GLU A 73 19.18 17.45 -9.52
N GLU A 74 20.05 16.80 -8.73
CA GLU A 74 21.16 16.00 -9.27
C GLU A 74 20.64 14.81 -10.10
N LEU A 75 19.60 14.14 -9.61
CA LEU A 75 18.95 13.05 -10.35
C LEU A 75 18.33 13.56 -11.66
N GLN A 76 17.70 14.74 -11.62
CA GLN A 76 17.15 15.38 -12.82
C GLN A 76 18.25 15.73 -13.84
N LYS A 77 19.39 16.26 -13.40
CA LYS A 77 20.53 16.58 -14.27
C LYS A 77 21.09 15.33 -14.94
N VAL A 78 21.30 14.25 -14.18
CA VAL A 78 21.77 12.97 -14.72
C VAL A 78 20.78 12.41 -15.74
N ARG A 79 19.49 12.40 -15.43
CA ARG A 79 18.45 11.91 -16.36
C ARG A 79 18.40 12.71 -17.67
N ARG A 80 18.65 14.02 -17.62
CA ARG A 80 18.75 14.88 -18.82
C ARG A 80 20.04 14.67 -19.61
N ALA A 81 21.10 14.17 -18.99
CA ALA A 81 22.37 13.90 -19.65
C ALA A 81 22.40 12.50 -20.30
N THR A 82 21.60 11.56 -19.78
CA THR A 82 21.53 10.17 -20.26
C THR A 82 20.48 9.94 -21.36
N ARG A 83 19.47 10.83 -21.50
CA ARG A 83 18.47 10.81 -22.57
C ARG A 83 18.73 11.91 -23.59
#